data_AF-A0A6G3QZD2-F1
#
_entry.id   AF-A0A6G3QZD2-F1
#
_cell.length_a   1.000
_cell.length_b   1.000
_cell.length_c   1.000
_cell.angle_alpha   90.00
_cell.angle_beta   90.00
_cell.angle_gamma   90.00
#
_symmetry.space_group_name_H-M   'P 1'
#
loop_
_entity.id
_entity.type
_entity.pdbx_description
1 polymer ?
#
loop_
_entity_poly.entity_id
_entity_poly.type
_entity_poly.pdbx_seq_one_letter_code
_entity_poly.pdbx_strand_id
1 'polypeptide(L)'
;MHADLSPVVAATAQWLTRSFPASGGALSAALCEVQARQAVTVAARLRYPTAMDAALVGVAGPGGSARLDWVTGADTGTADDPGAADERHAWR
;
A
#
# COMPACT_ATOMS: atom_id res chain seq x y z
N MET A 1 0.24 11.00 14.77
CA MET A 1 0.73 10.78 13.39
C MET A 1 -0.40 10.63 12.36
N HIS A 2 -1.31 9.63 12.45
CA HIS A 2 -2.36 9.48 11.43
C HIS A 2 -3.35 10.67 11.41
N ALA A 3 -3.67 11.23 12.58
CA ALA A 3 -4.47 12.45 12.72
C ALA A 3 -3.79 13.67 12.08
N ASP A 4 -2.46 13.77 12.15
CA ASP A 4 -1.69 14.90 11.61
C ASP A 4 -1.67 14.89 10.07
N LEU A 5 -1.81 13.72 9.45
CA LEU A 5 -1.85 13.57 7.99
C LEU A 5 -3.26 13.73 7.40
N SER A 6 -4.30 13.64 8.22
CA SER A 6 -5.70 13.70 7.75
C SER A 6 -6.02 14.98 6.95
N PRO A 7 -5.63 16.19 7.38
CA PRO A 7 -5.85 17.42 6.61
C PRO A 7 -5.11 17.43 5.26
N VAL A 8 -3.87 16.92 5.24
CA VAL A 8 -3.06 16.83 4.00
C VAL A 8 -3.68 15.85 3.02
N VAL A 9 -4.18 14.72 3.53
CA VAL A 9 -4.89 13.72 2.72
C VAL A 9 -6.15 14.32 2.11
N ALA A 10 -6.96 15.01 2.91
CA ALA A 10 -8.18 15.65 2.43
C ALA A 10 -7.90 16.72 1.37
N ALA A 11 -6.95 17.62 1.64
CA ALA A 11 -6.61 18.72 0.74
C ALA A 11 -6.06 18.22 -0.61
N THR A 12 -5.16 17.24 -0.58
CA THR A 12 -4.54 16.71 -1.81
C THR A 12 -5.51 15.84 -2.61
N ALA A 13 -6.38 15.06 -1.95
CA ALA A 13 -7.42 14.32 -2.63
C ALA A 13 -8.42 15.26 -3.32
N GLN A 14 -8.79 16.36 -2.66
CA GLN A 14 -9.66 17.39 -3.25
C GLN A 14 -9.02 18.09 -4.45
N TRP A 15 -7.71 18.33 -4.40
CA TRP A 15 -6.97 18.86 -5.55
C TRP A 15 -7.00 17.88 -6.72
N LEU A 16 -6.73 16.59 -6.47
CA LEU A 16 -6.77 15.54 -7.51
C LEU A 16 -8.14 15.41 -8.18
N THR A 17 -9.22 15.35 -7.39
CA THR A 17 -10.57 15.20 -7.95
C THR A 17 -11.03 16.41 -8.76
N ARG A 18 -10.53 17.61 -8.44
CA ARG A 18 -10.77 18.82 -9.26
C ARG A 18 -9.92 18.88 -10.51
N SER A 19 -8.66 18.44 -10.45
CA SER A 19 -7.76 18.44 -11.60
C SER A 19 -8.07 17.33 -12.60
N PHE A 20 -8.55 16.19 -12.11
CA PHE A 20 -8.85 15.00 -12.89
C PHE A 20 -10.27 14.49 -12.57
N PRO A 21 -11.30 15.24 -12.98
CA PRO A 21 -12.69 14.88 -12.68
C PRO A 21 -13.08 13.58 -13.39
N ALA A 22 -13.92 12.79 -12.72
CA ALA A 22 -14.44 11.55 -13.27
C ALA A 22 -15.30 11.82 -14.52
N SER A 23 -15.06 11.07 -15.59
CA SER A 23 -15.97 11.01 -16.74
C SER A 23 -17.13 10.04 -16.41
N GLY A 24 -18.26 10.57 -15.92
CA GLY A 24 -19.45 9.74 -15.68
C GLY A 24 -20.43 10.31 -14.66
N GLY A 25 -21.41 9.49 -14.27
CA GLY A 25 -22.44 9.84 -13.29
C GLY A 25 -21.97 9.76 -11.84
N ALA A 26 -22.91 9.91 -10.90
CA ALA A 26 -22.65 10.01 -9.46
C ALA A 26 -21.77 8.88 -8.88
N LEU A 27 -21.94 7.64 -9.37
CA LEU A 27 -21.10 6.51 -8.94
C LEU A 27 -19.62 6.70 -9.35
N SER A 28 -19.37 7.15 -10.59
CA SER A 28 -18.02 7.41 -11.09
C SER A 28 -17.33 8.51 -10.28
N ALA A 29 -18.08 9.56 -9.93
CA ALA A 29 -17.60 10.63 -9.06
C ALA A 29 -17.26 10.12 -7.64
N ALA A 30 -18.12 9.28 -7.04
CA ALA A 30 -17.88 8.70 -5.72
C ALA A 30 -16.64 7.78 -5.71
N LEU A 31 -16.48 6.94 -6.73
CA LEU A 31 -15.30 6.08 -6.88
C LEU A 31 -14.03 6.90 -7.04
N CYS A 32 -14.05 7.94 -7.88
CA CYS A 32 -12.92 8.86 -8.07
C CYS A 32 -12.50 9.50 -6.75
N GLU A 33 -13.46 9.98 -5.94
CA GLU A 33 -13.17 10.59 -4.64
C GLU A 33 -12.56 9.58 -3.64
N VAL A 34 -13.10 8.36 -3.58
CA VAL A 34 -12.57 7.29 -2.72
C VAL A 34 -11.16 6.90 -3.16
N GLN A 35 -10.94 6.69 -4.46
CA GLN A 35 -9.63 6.34 -5.02
C GLN A 35 -8.59 7.43 -4.76
N ALA A 36 -8.96 8.70 -4.94
CA ALA A 36 -8.09 9.83 -4.65
C ALA A 36 -7.67 9.86 -3.17
N ARG A 37 -8.62 9.66 -2.24
CA ARG A 37 -8.30 9.58 -0.80
C ARG A 37 -7.41 8.39 -0.46
N GLN A 38 -7.67 7.22 -1.05
CA GLN A 38 -6.85 6.03 -0.85
C GLN A 38 -5.41 6.25 -1.35
N ALA A 39 -5.25 6.70 -2.60
CA ALA A 39 -3.94 6.95 -3.21
C ALA A 39 -3.13 7.98 -2.41
N VAL A 40 -3.75 9.09 -2.01
CA VAL A 40 -3.08 10.13 -1.23
C VAL A 40 -2.72 9.64 0.18
N THR A 41 -3.56 8.81 0.80
CA THR A 41 -3.23 8.21 2.10
C THR A 41 -1.98 7.35 2.02
N VAL A 42 -1.87 6.52 0.97
CA VAL A 42 -0.67 5.71 0.72
C VAL A 42 0.55 6.60 0.48
N ALA A 43 0.42 7.61 -0.40
CA ALA A 43 1.51 8.54 -0.69
C ALA A 43 2.00 9.31 0.55
N ALA A 44 1.08 9.77 1.40
CA ALA A 44 1.42 10.48 2.63
C ALA A 44 2.18 9.57 3.61
N ARG A 45 1.78 8.30 3.74
CA ARG A 45 2.48 7.33 4.60
C ARG A 45 3.86 6.99 4.08
N LEU A 46 4.03 6.84 2.76
CA LEU A 46 5.35 6.59 2.16
C LEU A 46 6.30 7.77 2.31
N ARG A 47 5.78 9.01 2.27
CA ARG A 47 6.59 10.22 2.39
C ARG A 47 6.99 10.55 3.83
N TYR A 48 6.19 10.13 4.80
CA TYR A 48 6.45 10.32 6.22
C TYR A 48 6.40 8.96 6.93
N PRO A 49 7.43 8.12 6.78
CA PRO A 49 7.50 6.84 7.50
C PRO A 49 7.74 7.07 9.00
N THR A 50 7.20 6.18 9.83
CA THR A 50 7.41 6.16 11.29
C THR A 50 8.64 5.35 11.68
N ALA A 51 9.08 5.51 12.93
CA ALA A 51 10.07 4.62 13.54
C ALA A 51 9.61 3.14 13.55
N MET A 52 8.31 2.89 13.69
CA MET A 52 7.75 1.53 13.62
C MET A 52 7.91 0.94 12.21
N ASP A 53 7.65 1.73 11.16
CA ASP A 53 7.82 1.29 9.77
C ASP A 53 9.28 0.90 9.49
N ALA A 54 10.24 1.68 9.99
CA ALA A 54 11.66 1.35 9.89
C ALA A 54 12.03 0.07 10.68
N ALA A 55 11.45 -0.12 11.87
CA ALA A 55 11.66 -1.34 12.66
C ALA A 55 11.09 -2.58 11.95
N LEU A 56 9.91 -2.47 11.33
CA LEU A 56 9.29 -3.54 10.56
C LEU A 56 10.14 -3.97 9.36
N VAL A 57 10.81 -3.03 8.68
CA VAL A 57 11.78 -3.36 7.61
C VAL A 57 12.94 -4.21 8.17
N GLY A 58 13.41 -3.91 9.38
CA GLY A 58 14.41 -4.73 10.07
C GLY A 58 13.92 -6.15 10.40
N VAL A 59 12.66 -6.31 10.78
CA VAL A 59 12.06 -7.63 11.10
C VAL A 59 11.77 -8.44 9.82
N ALA A 60 11.26 -7.80 8.78
CA ALA A 60 11.01 -8.41 7.47
C ALA A 60 12.30 -8.92 6.82
N GLY A 61 13.39 -8.17 6.97
CA GLY A 61 14.68 -8.48 6.36
C GLY A 61 14.67 -8.31 4.83
N PRO A 62 15.80 -8.61 4.16
CA PRO A 62 15.97 -8.39 2.72
C PRO A 62 15.07 -9.25 1.82
N GLY A 63 14.30 -10.18 2.39
CA GLY A 63 13.38 -11.08 1.67
C GLY A 63 11.91 -10.62 1.66
N GLY A 64 11.59 -9.41 2.14
CA GLY A 64 10.20 -8.94 2.22
C GLY A 64 9.43 -9.61 3.36
N SER A 65 8.12 -9.86 3.20
CA SER A 65 7.28 -10.38 4.27
C SER A 65 7.56 -11.84 4.64
N ALA A 66 8.27 -12.61 3.80
CA ALA A 66 8.44 -14.06 3.97
C ALA A 66 8.95 -14.48 5.37
N ARG A 67 9.89 -13.73 5.96
CA ARG A 67 10.36 -14.00 7.33
C ARG A 67 9.30 -13.70 8.38
N LEU A 68 8.54 -12.61 8.20
CA LEU A 68 7.42 -12.26 9.08
C LEU A 68 6.30 -13.29 8.96
N ASP A 69 5.98 -13.75 7.75
CA ASP A 69 4.96 -14.75 7.49
C ASP A 69 5.32 -16.08 8.17
N TRP A 70 6.60 -16.48 8.11
CA TRP A 70 7.12 -17.64 8.86
C TRP A 70 7.01 -17.45 10.38
N VAL A 71 7.47 -16.32 10.94
CA VAL A 71 7.40 -16.06 12.40
C VAL A 71 5.96 -16.01 12.91
N THR A 72 5.05 -15.44 12.12
CA THR A 72 3.64 -15.29 12.50
C THR A 72 2.78 -16.51 12.19
N GLY A 73 3.35 -17.54 11.54
CA GLY A 73 2.64 -18.73 11.10
C GLY A 73 1.66 -18.48 9.96
N ALA A 74 1.78 -17.35 9.25
CA ALA A 74 1.02 -17.04 8.03
C ALA A 74 1.60 -17.72 6.78
N ASP A 75 2.82 -18.28 6.88
CA ASP A 75 3.43 -19.16 5.89
C ASP A 75 2.77 -20.56 5.91
N THR A 76 1.48 -20.63 5.60
CA THR A 76 0.74 -21.89 5.46
C THR A 76 0.68 -22.30 3.99
N GLY A 77 1.82 -22.69 3.42
CA GLY A 77 1.86 -23.59 2.26
C GLY A 77 1.88 -22.94 0.88
N THR A 78 3.06 -22.49 0.44
CA THR A 78 3.46 -22.52 -0.99
C THR A 78 4.57 -23.56 -1.24
N ALA A 79 4.71 -24.54 -0.33
CA ALA A 79 5.77 -25.55 -0.41
C ALA A 79 5.42 -26.76 -1.31
N ASP A 80 4.16 -26.91 -1.75
CA ASP A 80 3.71 -28.05 -2.58
C ASP A 80 3.31 -27.67 -4.02
N ASP A 81 3.55 -26.43 -4.47
CA ASP A 81 3.40 -26.08 -5.89
C ASP A 81 4.76 -26.07 -6.60
N PRO A 82 5.11 -27.11 -7.39
CA PRO A 82 6.37 -27.17 -8.13
C PRO A 82 6.52 -26.07 -9.20
N GLY A 83 5.48 -25.25 -9.47
CA GLY A 83 5.54 -24.10 -10.40
C GLY A 83 6.06 -22.79 -9.81
N ALA A 84 5.97 -22.57 -8.49
CA ALA A 84 6.43 -21.32 -7.85
C ALA A 84 7.96 -21.15 -7.87
N ALA A 85 8.66 -22.27 -8.16
CA ALA A 85 9.94 -22.38 -8.86
C ALA A 85 10.53 -21.09 -9.47
N ASP A 86 9.79 -20.66 -10.48
CA ASP A 86 10.32 -19.98 -11.66
C ASP A 86 10.10 -18.47 -11.59
N GLU A 87 8.99 -18.03 -10.98
CA GLU A 87 8.61 -16.61 -10.92
C GLU A 87 9.55 -15.76 -10.06
N ARG A 88 10.19 -16.36 -9.04
CA ARG A 88 11.11 -15.66 -8.13
C ARG A 88 12.48 -15.32 -8.74
N HIS A 89 12.80 -15.81 -9.94
CA HIS A 89 14.01 -15.45 -10.69
C HIS A 89 13.74 -14.42 -11.79
N ALA A 90 12.48 -14.05 -12.05
CA ALA A 90 12.10 -13.13 -13.13
C ALA A 90 12.36 -11.64 -12.82
N TRP A 91 12.74 -11.30 -11.59
CA TRP A 91 12.94 -9.91 -11.14
C TRP A 91 14.36 -9.64 -10.58
N ARG A 92 15.37 -10.27 -11.18
CA ARG A 92 16.79 -9.92 -10.97
C ARG A 92 17.33 -9.12 -12.14
#